data_AF-A0A4V1IQH6-F1
#
_entry.id   AF-A0A4V1IQH6-F1
#
_cell.length_a   1.000
_cell.length_b   1.000
_cell.length_c   1.000
_cell.angle_alpha   90.00
_cell.angle_beta   90.00
_cell.angle_gamma   90.00
#
_symmetry.space_group_name_H-M   'P 1'
#
loop_
_entity.id
_entity.type
_entity.pdbx_description
1 polymer ?
#
loop_
_entity_poly.entity_id
_entity_poly.type
_entity_poly.pdbx_seq_one_letter_code
_entity_poly.pdbx_strand_id
1 'polypeptide(L)'
;MSYGGKKDEDSDTGAFFHVDKSTVLQEARAFNETPINSRKCRAILTKILYLLYQSEPFQIREATETFFSITKLFQSQDVALRQMVYLTIKEFANIADDVIMVTSSLTKDMNSRGDVIYRANAIRALCTVTDSSMLQSIERLLLQAIVDKQPSVASGALVSAFHLSSQNREVVKRWVKEVHQAVDSKGAITQYHALGLLYQIRQHDRMAVIKLVQNYSKGSLRSPLAYCMLIRYACKILDEDDGSASRPLYELLESWLRHKHDMVVYEAARAICNIKDISTKDLFPAVSGASRP
;
A
#
# COMPACT_ATOMS: atom_id res chain seq x y z
N MET A 1 -56.77 -25.59 4.52
CA MET A 1 -56.13 -24.39 3.95
C MET A 1 -54.69 -24.75 3.64
N SER A 2 -54.38 -24.92 2.36
CA SER A 2 -53.03 -25.16 1.87
C SER A 2 -52.32 -23.81 1.78
N TYR A 3 -51.32 -23.57 2.62
CA TYR A 3 -50.39 -22.46 2.44
C TYR A 3 -49.15 -23.01 1.76
N GLY A 4 -49.02 -22.70 0.48
CA GLY A 4 -47.86 -22.98 -0.33
C GLY A 4 -46.66 -22.16 0.13
N GLY A 5 -45.61 -22.84 0.56
CA GLY A 5 -44.25 -22.33 0.56
C GLY A 5 -43.53 -22.91 -0.66
N LYS A 6 -43.45 -22.15 -1.75
CA LYS A 6 -42.40 -22.38 -2.75
C LYS A 6 -41.08 -22.03 -2.05
N LYS A 7 -40.33 -23.06 -1.69
CA LYS A 7 -38.92 -22.93 -1.33
C LYS A 7 -38.17 -22.49 -2.59
N ASP A 8 -37.87 -21.20 -2.67
CA ASP A 8 -36.83 -20.67 -3.56
C ASP A 8 -35.46 -21.03 -2.95
N GLU A 9 -35.09 -22.32 -2.98
CA GLU A 9 -33.81 -22.83 -2.48
C GLU A 9 -32.75 -23.03 -3.59
N ASP A 10 -32.97 -22.50 -4.81
CA ASP A 10 -32.07 -22.72 -5.97
C ASP A 10 -31.62 -21.43 -6.69
N SER A 11 -31.63 -20.26 -6.03
CA SER A 11 -31.14 -19.01 -6.65
C SER A 11 -29.74 -18.57 -6.19
N ASP A 12 -29.13 -19.27 -5.23
CA ASP A 12 -27.82 -18.89 -4.66
C ASP A 12 -26.72 -19.92 -4.94
N THR A 13 -26.87 -20.69 -6.03
CA THR A 13 -25.77 -21.43 -6.66
C THR A 13 -24.76 -20.42 -7.21
N GLY A 14 -23.80 -20.05 -6.37
CA GLY A 14 -22.87 -18.95 -6.56
C GLY A 14 -22.13 -18.97 -7.90
N ALA A 15 -21.87 -17.78 -8.44
CA ALA A 15 -21.18 -17.51 -9.71
C ALA A 15 -19.78 -18.13 -9.86
N PHE A 16 -19.29 -18.86 -8.85
CA PHE A 16 -17.97 -19.46 -8.76
C PHE A 16 -17.99 -20.99 -8.52
N PHE A 17 -19.15 -21.65 -8.56
CA PHE A 17 -19.20 -23.11 -8.53
C PHE A 17 -18.59 -23.69 -9.82
N HIS A 18 -17.56 -24.53 -9.70
CA HIS A 18 -16.82 -25.17 -10.79
C HIS A 18 -16.15 -24.22 -11.82
N VAL A 19 -15.36 -23.24 -11.34
CA VAL A 19 -14.43 -22.51 -12.24
C VAL A 19 -13.23 -23.40 -12.56
N ASP A 20 -13.23 -23.99 -13.76
CA ASP A 20 -12.10 -24.77 -14.27
C ASP A 20 -11.07 -23.88 -14.99
N LYS A 21 -9.77 -24.09 -14.70
CA LYS A 21 -8.68 -23.30 -15.27
C LYS A 21 -8.65 -23.37 -16.79
N SER A 22 -8.79 -24.57 -17.37
CA SER A 22 -8.69 -24.73 -18.82
C SER A 22 -9.79 -23.97 -19.55
N THR A 23 -11.00 -24.00 -18.98
CA THR A 23 -12.17 -23.27 -19.48
C THR A 23 -11.94 -21.75 -19.40
N VAL A 24 -11.45 -21.24 -18.28
CA VAL A 24 -11.17 -19.80 -18.11
C VAL A 24 -10.08 -19.30 -19.06
N LEU A 25 -9.01 -20.08 -19.25
CA LEU A 25 -7.95 -19.74 -20.20
C LEU A 25 -8.46 -19.74 -21.64
N GLN A 26 -9.41 -20.62 -21.98
CA GLN A 26 -10.08 -20.58 -23.28
C GLN A 26 -10.98 -19.35 -23.44
N GLU A 27 -11.75 -18.99 -22.40
CA GLU A 27 -12.56 -17.76 -22.39
C GLU A 27 -11.70 -16.50 -22.55
N ALA A 28 -10.47 -16.49 -22.00
CA ALA A 28 -9.53 -15.36 -22.09
C ALA A 28 -9.13 -15.01 -23.53
N ARG A 29 -9.37 -15.89 -24.51
CA ARG A 29 -9.23 -15.55 -25.94
C ARG A 29 -10.12 -14.39 -26.36
N ALA A 30 -11.22 -14.13 -25.63
CA ALA A 30 -12.10 -12.98 -25.84
C ALA A 30 -11.38 -11.63 -25.70
N PHE A 31 -10.22 -11.58 -25.02
CA PHE A 31 -9.41 -10.35 -24.91
C PHE A 31 -8.80 -9.92 -26.25
N ASN A 32 -8.78 -10.80 -27.25
CA ASN A 32 -8.29 -10.54 -28.60
C ASN A 32 -9.41 -10.09 -29.56
N GLU A 33 -10.67 -10.12 -29.13
CA GLU A 33 -11.82 -9.73 -29.96
C GLU A 33 -11.84 -8.21 -30.19
N THR A 34 -12.13 -7.79 -31.41
CA THR A 34 -12.41 -6.39 -31.76
C THR A 34 -13.85 -6.30 -32.28
N PRO A 35 -14.78 -5.56 -31.64
CA PRO A 35 -14.58 -4.67 -30.48
C PRO A 35 -14.52 -5.40 -29.13
N ILE A 36 -13.78 -4.83 -28.17
CA ILE A 36 -13.65 -5.37 -26.81
C ILE A 36 -14.98 -5.23 -26.05
N ASN A 37 -15.52 -6.35 -25.57
CA ASN A 37 -16.67 -6.35 -24.66
C ASN A 37 -16.21 -6.21 -23.20
N SER A 38 -16.28 -5.00 -22.65
CA SER A 38 -15.78 -4.71 -21.29
C SER A 38 -16.45 -5.53 -20.19
N ARG A 39 -17.75 -5.80 -20.29
CA ARG A 39 -18.49 -6.58 -19.28
C ARG A 39 -18.04 -8.05 -19.26
N LYS A 40 -17.94 -8.66 -20.44
CA LYS A 40 -17.43 -10.04 -20.62
C LYS A 40 -15.98 -10.13 -20.13
N CYS A 41 -15.12 -9.20 -20.53
CA CYS A 41 -13.71 -9.20 -20.14
C CYS A 41 -13.53 -9.07 -18.62
N ARG A 42 -14.30 -8.20 -17.95
CA ARG A 42 -14.28 -8.07 -16.49
C ARG A 42 -14.68 -9.37 -15.78
N ALA A 43 -15.69 -10.08 -16.28
CA ALA A 43 -16.10 -11.36 -15.71
C ALA A 43 -14.97 -12.40 -15.82
N ILE A 44 -14.31 -12.49 -16.98
CA ILE A 44 -13.19 -13.41 -17.19
C ILE A 44 -12.00 -13.05 -16.30
N LEU A 45 -11.61 -11.76 -16.22
CA LEU A 45 -10.54 -11.31 -15.31
C LEU A 45 -10.86 -11.64 -13.85
N THR A 46 -12.13 -11.55 -13.44
CA THR A 46 -12.55 -11.94 -12.09
C THR A 46 -12.37 -13.43 -11.84
N LYS A 47 -12.71 -14.29 -12.81
CA LYS A 47 -12.45 -15.74 -12.73
C LYS A 47 -10.95 -16.05 -12.67
N ILE A 48 -10.12 -15.35 -13.45
CA ILE A 48 -8.67 -15.51 -13.42
C ILE A 48 -8.11 -15.13 -12.03
N LEU A 49 -8.50 -13.98 -11.49
CA LEU A 49 -8.11 -13.56 -10.14
C LEU A 49 -8.57 -14.56 -9.08
N TYR A 50 -9.79 -15.08 -9.19
CA TYR A 50 -10.30 -16.11 -8.29
C TYR A 50 -9.40 -17.35 -8.30
N LEU A 51 -9.02 -17.86 -9.48
CA LEU A 51 -8.10 -19.00 -9.60
C LEU A 51 -6.74 -18.73 -8.94
N LEU A 52 -6.17 -17.55 -9.17
CA LEU A 52 -4.92 -17.14 -8.53
C LEU A 52 -5.02 -17.10 -7.00
N TYR A 53 -6.11 -16.55 -6.45
CA TYR A 53 -6.32 -16.51 -4.99
C TYR A 53 -6.64 -17.87 -4.37
N GLN A 54 -7.16 -18.83 -5.15
CA GLN A 54 -7.28 -20.23 -4.73
C GLN A 54 -5.95 -20.99 -4.79
N SER A 55 -4.84 -20.30 -5.09
CA SER A 55 -3.51 -20.89 -5.24
C SER A 55 -3.43 -21.96 -6.35
N GLU A 56 -4.28 -21.85 -7.37
CA GLU A 56 -4.20 -22.70 -8.56
C GLU A 56 -2.89 -22.41 -9.31
N PRO A 57 -2.06 -23.43 -9.62
CA PRO A 57 -0.78 -23.19 -10.28
C PRO A 57 -0.98 -22.81 -11.75
N PHE A 58 -0.46 -21.63 -12.12
CA PHE A 58 -0.27 -21.22 -13.51
C PHE A 58 1.15 -21.54 -13.94
N GLN A 59 1.31 -22.30 -15.03
CA GLN A 59 2.64 -22.48 -15.61
C GLN A 59 3.13 -21.17 -16.20
N ILE A 60 4.44 -20.93 -16.20
CA ILE A 60 5.06 -19.68 -16.70
C ILE A 60 4.56 -19.36 -18.11
N ARG A 61 4.54 -20.35 -19.01
CA ARG A 61 4.05 -20.17 -20.38
C ARG A 61 2.58 -19.73 -20.43
N GLU A 62 1.71 -20.38 -19.67
CA GLU A 62 0.26 -20.06 -19.62
C GLU A 62 0.05 -18.67 -19.03
N ALA A 63 0.79 -18.33 -17.97
CA ALA A 63 0.77 -17.04 -17.33
C ALA A 63 1.18 -15.92 -18.29
N THR A 64 2.28 -16.13 -19.01
CA THR A 64 2.80 -15.19 -20.02
C THR A 64 1.81 -14.98 -21.18
N GLU A 65 1.25 -16.04 -21.74
CA GLU A 65 0.24 -15.94 -22.82
C GLU A 65 -1.04 -15.20 -22.35
N THR A 66 -1.47 -15.48 -21.12
CA THR A 66 -2.61 -14.80 -20.48
C THR A 66 -2.30 -13.33 -20.24
N PHE A 67 -1.12 -13.02 -19.71
CA PHE A 67 -0.64 -11.66 -19.48
C PHE A 67 -0.62 -10.85 -20.78
N PHE A 68 -0.03 -11.39 -21.86
CA PHE A 68 -0.05 -10.77 -23.18
C PHE A 68 -1.48 -10.47 -23.66
N SER A 69 -2.42 -11.39 -23.46
CA SER A 69 -3.82 -11.19 -23.82
C SER A 69 -4.47 -10.08 -22.98
N ILE A 70 -4.18 -10.01 -21.68
CA ILE A 70 -4.65 -8.95 -20.77
C ILE A 70 -4.12 -7.58 -21.21
N THR A 71 -2.88 -7.49 -21.70
CA THR A 71 -2.31 -6.19 -22.12
C THR A 71 -3.10 -5.52 -23.26
N LYS A 72 -3.80 -6.29 -24.09
CA LYS A 72 -4.64 -5.75 -25.17
C LYS A 72 -5.86 -5.00 -24.63
N LEU A 73 -6.29 -5.30 -23.41
CA LEU A 73 -7.43 -4.64 -22.76
C LEU A 73 -7.15 -3.17 -22.43
N PHE A 74 -5.89 -2.71 -22.45
CA PHE A 74 -5.54 -1.28 -22.37
C PHE A 74 -6.11 -0.45 -23.52
N GLN A 75 -6.55 -1.06 -24.61
CA GLN A 75 -7.23 -0.36 -25.71
C GLN A 75 -8.64 0.12 -25.32
N SER A 76 -9.28 -0.53 -24.34
CA SER A 76 -10.60 -0.12 -23.86
C SER A 76 -10.53 1.12 -22.98
N GLN A 77 -11.51 2.02 -23.15
CA GLN A 77 -11.69 3.22 -22.32
C GLN A 77 -12.58 2.99 -21.09
N ASP A 78 -13.06 1.76 -20.88
CA ASP A 78 -13.90 1.43 -19.72
C ASP A 78 -13.09 1.47 -18.41
N VAL A 79 -13.49 2.35 -17.50
CA VAL A 79 -12.80 2.60 -16.21
C VAL A 79 -12.71 1.34 -15.36
N ALA A 80 -13.82 0.61 -15.25
CA ALA A 80 -13.90 -0.58 -14.41
C ALA A 80 -13.04 -1.73 -14.96
N LEU A 81 -13.02 -1.92 -16.29
CA LEU A 81 -12.13 -2.87 -16.94
C LEU A 81 -10.66 -2.48 -16.70
N ARG A 82 -10.32 -1.19 -16.84
CA ARG A 82 -8.95 -0.72 -16.61
C ARG A 82 -8.48 -1.01 -15.18
N GLN A 83 -9.35 -0.85 -14.18
CA GLN A 83 -9.06 -1.22 -12.79
C GLN A 83 -8.78 -2.72 -12.63
N MET A 84 -9.59 -3.57 -13.27
CA MET A 84 -9.36 -5.02 -13.27
C MET A 84 -8.04 -5.39 -13.94
N VAL A 85 -7.67 -4.70 -15.02
CA VAL A 85 -6.37 -4.88 -15.68
C VAL A 85 -5.23 -4.59 -14.70
N TYR A 86 -5.25 -3.45 -13.98
CA TYR A 86 -4.20 -3.13 -13.00
C TYR A 86 -4.08 -4.16 -11.88
N LEU A 87 -5.18 -4.74 -11.41
CA LEU A 87 -5.15 -5.80 -10.41
C LEU A 87 -4.49 -7.05 -10.98
N THR A 88 -4.96 -7.49 -12.14
CA THR A 88 -4.52 -8.75 -12.75
C THR A 88 -3.04 -8.69 -13.13
N ILE A 89 -2.55 -7.59 -13.74
CA ILE A 89 -1.13 -7.48 -14.09
C ILE A 89 -0.19 -7.53 -12.88
N LYS A 90 -0.62 -7.06 -11.70
CA LYS A 90 0.20 -7.15 -10.49
C LYS A 90 0.32 -8.58 -9.99
N GLU A 91 -0.77 -9.35 -10.05
CA GLU A 91 -0.75 -10.76 -9.63
C GLU A 91 0.11 -11.61 -10.57
N PHE A 92 0.08 -11.32 -11.87
CA PHE A 92 0.92 -12.00 -12.86
C PHE A 92 2.38 -11.53 -12.87
N ALA A 93 2.72 -10.40 -12.24
CA ALA A 93 4.05 -9.80 -12.32
C ALA A 93 5.18 -10.73 -11.84
N ASN A 94 4.89 -11.65 -10.92
CA ASN A 94 5.85 -12.60 -10.37
C ASN A 94 5.80 -13.99 -11.02
N ILE A 95 4.91 -14.20 -12.00
CA ILE A 95 4.64 -15.52 -12.62
C ILE A 95 4.94 -15.50 -14.12
N ALA A 96 4.60 -14.41 -14.80
CA ALA A 96 4.78 -14.23 -16.24
C ALA A 96 6.16 -13.63 -16.57
N ASP A 97 6.66 -13.98 -17.76
CA ASP A 97 7.82 -13.35 -18.38
C ASP A 97 7.43 -12.09 -19.17
N ASP A 98 8.43 -11.26 -19.51
CA ASP A 98 8.27 -10.06 -20.35
C ASP A 98 7.24 -9.03 -19.85
N VAL A 99 6.97 -9.02 -18.54
CA VAL A 99 5.98 -8.14 -17.90
C VAL A 99 6.26 -6.65 -18.13
N ILE A 100 7.50 -6.29 -18.47
CA ILE A 100 7.92 -4.93 -18.79
C ILE A 100 7.13 -4.29 -19.95
N MET A 101 6.51 -5.06 -20.83
CA MET A 101 5.77 -4.55 -22.00
C MET A 101 4.65 -3.55 -21.64
N VAL A 102 4.07 -3.62 -20.42
CA VAL A 102 3.00 -2.72 -20.00
C VAL A 102 3.51 -1.35 -19.53
N THR A 103 4.82 -1.17 -19.40
CA THR A 103 5.46 0.04 -18.86
C THR A 103 5.01 1.31 -19.56
N SER A 104 4.93 1.30 -20.89
CA SER A 104 4.50 2.47 -21.67
C SER A 104 3.03 2.82 -21.43
N SER A 105 2.16 1.81 -21.37
CA SER A 105 0.73 1.98 -21.09
C SER A 105 0.50 2.51 -19.67
N LEU A 106 1.21 1.97 -18.69
CA LEU A 106 1.15 2.42 -17.30
C LEU A 106 1.70 3.85 -17.15
N THR A 107 2.81 4.16 -17.80
CA THR A 107 3.40 5.51 -17.82
C THR A 107 2.44 6.54 -18.41
N LYS A 108 1.70 6.16 -19.46
CA LYS A 108 0.65 7.00 -20.05
C LYS A 108 -0.48 7.25 -19.04
N ASP A 109 -0.95 6.21 -18.35
CA ASP A 109 -2.03 6.30 -17.37
C ASP A 109 -1.63 7.09 -16.11
N MET A 110 -0.38 7.01 -15.69
CA MET A 110 0.17 7.80 -14.58
C MET A 110 0.12 9.31 -14.84
N ASN A 111 0.36 9.69 -16.09
CA ASN A 111 0.37 11.08 -16.54
C ASN A 111 -1.00 11.53 -17.11
N SER A 112 -2.00 10.66 -17.07
CA SER A 112 -3.34 10.98 -17.56
C SER A 112 -3.93 12.16 -16.77
N ARG A 113 -4.42 13.15 -17.50
CA ARG A 113 -5.22 14.26 -16.95
C ARG A 113 -6.68 13.88 -16.70
N GLY A 114 -7.07 12.66 -17.09
CA GLY A 114 -8.41 12.12 -16.92
C GLY A 114 -8.66 11.62 -15.50
N ASP A 115 -9.24 10.43 -15.38
CA ASP A 115 -9.64 9.88 -14.09
C ASP A 115 -8.44 9.71 -13.14
N VAL A 116 -8.49 10.45 -12.04
CA VAL A 116 -7.50 10.38 -10.94
C VAL A 116 -7.30 8.94 -10.44
N ILE A 117 -8.33 8.10 -10.58
CA ILE A 117 -8.34 6.68 -10.27
C ILE A 117 -7.23 5.92 -11.02
N TYR A 118 -6.94 6.29 -12.27
CA TYR A 118 -5.90 5.63 -13.06
C TYR A 118 -4.51 5.91 -12.50
N ARG A 119 -4.22 7.16 -12.14
CA ARG A 119 -2.87 7.59 -11.76
C ARG A 119 -2.30 6.78 -10.60
N ALA A 120 -3.06 6.67 -9.50
CA ALA A 120 -2.61 5.95 -8.31
C ALA A 120 -2.47 4.43 -8.55
N ASN A 121 -3.38 3.84 -9.32
CA ASN A 121 -3.35 2.41 -9.60
C ASN A 121 -2.26 2.04 -10.61
N ALA A 122 -2.04 2.89 -11.61
CA ALA A 122 -0.97 2.75 -12.59
C ALA A 122 0.41 2.88 -11.93
N ILE A 123 0.61 3.79 -10.97
CA ILE A 123 1.86 3.88 -10.20
C ILE A 123 2.16 2.55 -9.50
N ARG A 124 1.18 2.00 -8.75
CA ARG A 124 1.38 0.74 -8.01
C ARG A 124 1.68 -0.41 -8.96
N ALA A 125 0.93 -0.52 -10.06
CA ALA A 125 1.18 -1.56 -11.05
C ALA A 125 2.55 -1.39 -11.72
N LEU A 126 2.95 -0.17 -12.07
CA LEU A 126 4.23 0.11 -12.71
C LEU A 126 5.38 -0.31 -11.81
N CYS A 127 5.36 0.09 -10.54
CA CYS A 127 6.41 -0.29 -9.59
C CYS A 127 6.42 -1.79 -9.27
N THR A 128 5.32 -2.52 -9.49
CA THR A 128 5.28 -3.97 -9.31
C THR A 128 5.97 -4.69 -10.47
N VAL A 129 5.84 -4.19 -11.69
CA VAL A 129 6.46 -4.80 -12.89
C VAL A 129 7.87 -4.25 -13.19
N THR A 130 8.31 -3.23 -12.46
CA THR A 130 9.62 -2.61 -12.65
C THR A 130 10.69 -3.36 -11.88
N ASP A 131 11.75 -3.75 -12.57
CA ASP A 131 12.95 -4.33 -11.98
C ASP A 131 14.00 -3.25 -11.64
N SER A 132 15.06 -3.66 -10.94
CA SER A 132 16.14 -2.76 -10.51
C SER A 132 16.85 -2.06 -11.67
N SER A 133 16.95 -2.71 -12.84
CA SER A 133 17.63 -2.13 -14.00
C SER A 133 16.85 -0.95 -14.62
N MET A 134 15.51 -1.00 -14.56
CA MET A 134 14.63 -0.01 -15.16
C MET A 134 14.20 1.10 -14.20
N LEU A 135 14.47 0.97 -12.91
CA LEU A 135 14.04 1.94 -11.90
C LEU A 135 14.48 3.38 -12.22
N GLN A 136 15.70 3.54 -12.73
CA GLN A 136 16.25 4.85 -13.11
C GLN A 136 15.42 5.54 -14.21
N SER A 137 14.77 4.77 -15.10
CA SER A 137 13.94 5.30 -16.18
C SER A 137 12.61 5.90 -15.68
N ILE A 138 12.06 5.35 -14.60
CA ILE A 138 10.79 5.79 -14.01
C ILE A 138 10.96 6.73 -12.82
N GLU A 139 12.19 6.88 -12.30
CA GLU A 139 12.51 7.66 -11.09
C GLU A 139 11.89 9.07 -11.13
N ARG A 140 12.08 9.81 -12.23
CA ARG A 140 11.54 11.17 -12.36
C ARG A 140 10.02 11.21 -12.21
N LEU A 141 9.32 10.21 -12.76
CA LEU A 141 7.86 10.12 -12.69
C LEU A 141 7.41 9.81 -11.25
N LEU A 142 8.14 8.95 -10.54
CA LEU A 142 7.84 8.63 -9.14
C LEU A 142 8.06 9.83 -8.23
N LEU A 143 9.17 10.56 -8.40
CA LEU A 143 9.43 11.77 -7.61
C LEU A 143 8.33 12.83 -7.79
N GLN A 144 7.88 13.04 -9.03
CA GLN A 144 6.74 13.92 -9.31
C GLN A 144 5.45 13.43 -8.65
N ALA A 145 5.21 12.12 -8.66
CA ALA A 145 4.03 11.53 -8.04
C ALA A 145 4.07 11.62 -6.50
N ILE A 146 5.24 11.49 -5.87
CA ILE A 146 5.42 11.61 -4.41
C ILE A 146 4.98 12.99 -3.90
N VAL A 147 5.30 14.05 -4.65
CA VAL A 147 4.95 15.44 -4.30
C VAL A 147 3.64 15.92 -4.91
N ASP A 148 2.83 15.00 -5.47
CA ASP A 148 1.56 15.35 -6.10
C ASP A 148 0.57 15.91 -5.07
N LYS A 149 -0.23 16.91 -5.50
CA LYS A 149 -1.24 17.54 -4.65
C LYS A 149 -2.36 16.58 -4.26
N GLN A 150 -2.62 15.56 -5.08
CA GLN A 150 -3.64 14.57 -4.85
C GLN A 150 -3.15 13.49 -3.86
N PRO A 151 -3.76 13.35 -2.68
CA PRO A 151 -3.30 12.42 -1.65
C PRO A 151 -3.22 10.95 -2.12
N SER A 152 -4.15 10.50 -2.95
CA SER A 152 -4.17 9.12 -3.46
C SER A 152 -2.99 8.81 -4.38
N VAL A 153 -2.55 9.77 -5.17
CA VAL A 153 -1.40 9.64 -6.09
C VAL A 153 -0.10 9.63 -5.28
N ALA A 154 0.10 10.62 -4.42
CA ALA A 154 1.25 10.70 -3.52
C ALA A 154 1.36 9.46 -2.63
N SER A 155 0.25 9.03 -2.03
CA SER A 155 0.19 7.81 -1.22
C SER A 155 0.53 6.57 -2.04
N GLY A 156 0.05 6.46 -3.29
CA GLY A 156 0.38 5.34 -4.17
C GLY A 156 1.88 5.28 -4.48
N ALA A 157 2.49 6.44 -4.77
CA ALA A 157 3.92 6.55 -5.03
C ALA A 157 4.78 6.25 -3.80
N LEU A 158 4.41 6.76 -2.62
CA LEU A 158 5.14 6.52 -1.37
C LEU A 158 5.18 5.04 -0.98
N VAL A 159 4.04 4.34 -1.05
CA VAL A 159 3.98 2.89 -0.77
C VAL A 159 4.78 2.11 -1.82
N SER A 160 4.69 2.50 -3.09
CA SER A 160 5.46 1.86 -4.15
C SER A 160 6.98 2.05 -3.96
N ALA A 161 7.40 3.26 -3.59
CA ALA A 161 8.78 3.56 -3.22
C ALA A 161 9.26 2.75 -2.00
N PHE A 162 8.37 2.51 -1.02
CA PHE A 162 8.66 1.66 0.13
C PHE A 162 8.99 0.22 -0.30
N HIS A 163 8.17 -0.39 -1.18
CA HIS A 163 8.45 -1.73 -1.70
C HIS A 163 9.76 -1.78 -2.51
N LEU A 164 9.99 -0.78 -3.37
CA LEU A 164 11.23 -0.66 -4.16
C LEU A 164 12.48 -0.51 -3.29
N SER A 165 12.36 0.06 -2.08
CA SER A 165 13.50 0.25 -1.17
C SER A 165 14.15 -1.05 -0.71
N SER A 166 13.43 -2.18 -0.76
CA SER A 166 13.95 -3.49 -0.38
C SER A 166 15.08 -3.97 -1.30
N GLN A 167 14.97 -3.71 -2.60
CA GLN A 167 15.95 -4.11 -3.61
C GLN A 167 16.84 -2.94 -4.06
N ASN A 168 16.34 -1.70 -3.98
CA ASN A 168 16.97 -0.51 -4.57
C ASN A 168 17.24 0.60 -3.53
N ARG A 169 17.73 0.21 -2.35
CA ARG A 169 17.88 1.11 -1.19
C ARG A 169 18.67 2.39 -1.50
N GLU A 170 19.78 2.30 -2.22
CA GLU A 170 20.63 3.46 -2.53
C GLU A 170 19.94 4.46 -3.47
N VAL A 171 19.10 3.98 -4.40
CA VAL A 171 18.30 4.85 -5.25
C VAL A 171 17.27 5.60 -4.41
N VAL A 172 16.48 4.87 -3.61
CA VAL A 172 15.40 5.44 -2.81
C VAL A 172 15.91 6.39 -1.70
N LYS A 173 17.11 6.15 -1.16
CA LYS A 173 17.78 7.08 -0.23
C LYS A 173 17.96 8.48 -0.81
N ARG A 174 18.08 8.63 -2.13
CA ARG A 174 18.22 9.94 -2.77
C ARG A 174 16.91 10.74 -2.78
N TRP A 175 15.77 10.10 -2.54
CA TRP A 175 14.44 10.70 -2.62
C TRP A 175 14.00 11.38 -1.31
N VAL A 176 14.89 11.48 -0.31
CA VAL A 176 14.57 12.02 1.03
C VAL A 176 13.93 13.40 0.97
N LYS A 177 14.34 14.25 0.02
CA LYS A 177 13.80 15.61 -0.12
C LYS A 177 12.31 15.59 -0.46
N GLU A 178 11.92 14.85 -1.48
CA GLU A 178 10.54 14.70 -1.93
C GLU A 178 9.69 13.97 -0.89
N VAL A 179 10.25 12.93 -0.26
CA VAL A 179 9.56 12.20 0.82
C VAL A 179 9.32 13.11 2.02
N HIS A 180 10.30 13.92 2.41
CA HIS A 180 10.13 14.88 3.51
C HIS A 180 9.03 15.90 3.19
N GLN A 181 9.01 16.44 1.96
CA GLN A 181 7.93 17.35 1.53
C GLN A 181 6.55 16.68 1.62
N ALA A 182 6.46 15.37 1.32
CA ALA A 182 5.21 14.62 1.40
C ALA A 182 4.71 14.41 2.85
N VAL A 183 5.57 14.52 3.87
CA VAL A 183 5.15 14.47 5.29
C VAL A 183 4.26 15.68 5.65
N ASP A 184 4.48 16.83 5.01
CA ASP A 184 3.69 18.04 5.21
C ASP A 184 2.38 18.03 4.39
N SER A 185 2.06 16.91 3.72
CA SER A 185 0.83 16.74 2.96
C SER A 185 -0.42 16.94 3.83
N LYS A 186 -1.49 17.48 3.21
CA LYS A 186 -2.80 17.59 3.86
C LYS A 186 -3.49 16.23 4.04
N GLY A 187 -3.10 15.21 3.27
CA GLY A 187 -3.67 13.87 3.36
C GLY A 187 -3.10 13.09 4.55
N ALA A 188 -3.94 12.71 5.50
CA ALA A 188 -3.51 11.94 6.69
C ALA A 188 -2.82 10.62 6.31
N ILE A 189 -3.32 9.91 5.29
CA ILE A 189 -2.72 8.66 4.83
C ILE A 189 -1.39 8.91 4.09
N THR A 190 -1.28 9.99 3.34
CA THR A 190 -0.04 10.40 2.65
C THR A 190 1.04 10.72 3.67
N GLN A 191 0.71 11.49 4.71
CA GLN A 191 1.62 11.80 5.80
C GLN A 191 2.11 10.54 6.53
N TYR A 192 1.20 9.58 6.78
CA TYR A 192 1.56 8.27 7.35
C TYR A 192 2.56 7.52 6.45
N HIS A 193 2.27 7.36 5.17
CA HIS A 193 3.17 6.66 4.26
C HIS A 193 4.51 7.40 4.07
N ALA A 194 4.50 8.73 4.04
CA ALA A 194 5.70 9.54 3.91
C ALA A 194 6.63 9.37 5.12
N LEU A 195 6.08 9.43 6.33
CA LEU A 195 6.85 9.19 7.55
C LEU A 195 7.39 7.75 7.60
N GLY A 196 6.64 6.78 7.06
CA GLY A 196 7.04 5.37 7.00
C GLY A 196 8.23 5.16 6.08
N LEU A 197 8.17 5.73 4.88
CA LEU A 197 9.27 5.72 3.93
C LEU A 197 10.49 6.50 4.44
N LEU A 198 10.28 7.65 5.10
CA LEU A 198 11.36 8.45 5.67
C LEU A 198 12.11 7.67 6.75
N TYR A 199 11.39 6.93 7.59
CA TYR A 199 12.00 6.02 8.56
C TYR A 199 12.73 4.87 7.87
N GLN A 200 12.13 4.20 6.89
CA GLN A 200 12.76 3.11 6.13
C GLN A 200 14.12 3.52 5.54
N ILE A 201 14.22 4.77 5.06
CA ILE A 201 15.47 5.35 4.56
C ILE A 201 16.51 5.53 5.69
N ARG A 202 16.06 6.01 6.86
CA ARG A 202 16.90 6.43 7.99
C ARG A 202 17.15 5.35 9.04
N GLN A 203 16.45 4.22 9.04
CA GLN A 203 16.40 3.27 10.16
C GLN A 203 17.75 2.64 10.55
N HIS A 204 18.78 2.79 9.72
CA HIS A 204 20.14 2.31 9.97
C HIS A 204 21.09 3.40 10.47
N ASP A 205 20.62 4.64 10.59
CA ASP A 205 21.33 5.77 11.20
C ASP A 205 20.54 6.22 12.43
N ARG A 206 21.00 5.79 13.61
CA ARG A 206 20.35 6.06 14.90
C ARG A 206 20.14 7.56 15.12
N MET A 207 21.13 8.39 14.78
CA MET A 207 21.03 9.85 14.95
C MET A 207 19.96 10.45 14.02
N ALA A 208 19.86 9.95 12.78
CA ALA A 208 18.82 10.38 11.86
C ALA A 208 17.41 9.98 12.32
N VAL A 209 17.25 8.84 13.01
CA VAL A 209 15.98 8.40 13.62
C VAL A 209 15.63 9.28 14.82
N ILE A 210 16.59 9.58 15.71
CA ILE A 210 16.38 10.50 16.84
C ILE A 210 15.91 11.87 16.34
N LYS A 211 16.60 12.45 15.35
CA LYS A 211 16.19 13.72 14.73
C LYS A 211 14.81 13.65 14.09
N LEU A 212 14.46 12.52 13.47
CA LEU A 212 13.12 12.31 12.92
C LEU A 212 12.05 12.36 14.02
N VAL A 213 12.25 11.63 15.13
CA VAL A 213 11.30 11.64 16.25
C VAL A 213 11.17 13.03 16.85
N GLN A 214 12.29 13.71 17.10
CA GLN A 214 12.31 15.07 17.65
C GLN A 214 11.60 16.07 16.74
N ASN A 215 11.81 16.01 15.42
CA ASN A 215 11.19 16.94 14.46
C ASN A 215 9.66 16.86 14.46
N TYR A 216 9.09 15.66 14.61
CA TYR A 216 7.64 15.44 14.54
C TYR A 216 6.95 15.33 15.90
N SER A 217 7.73 15.38 16.99
CA SER A 217 7.22 15.32 18.37
C SER A 217 6.33 16.51 18.78
N LYS A 218 6.59 17.70 18.22
CA LYS A 218 5.97 18.98 18.64
C LYS A 218 4.61 19.31 18.00
N GLY A 219 3.87 18.31 17.50
CA GLY A 219 2.50 18.52 17.02
C GLY A 219 2.35 18.89 15.53
N SER A 220 3.32 18.57 14.69
CA SER A 220 3.25 18.80 13.23
C SER A 220 2.44 17.73 12.48
N LEU A 221 2.18 16.59 13.12
CA LEU A 221 1.43 15.49 12.52
C LEU A 221 -0.08 15.67 12.69
N ARG A 222 -0.82 15.28 11.66
CA ARG A 222 -2.29 15.27 11.62
C ARG A 222 -2.84 13.85 11.65
N SER A 223 -2.06 12.89 11.17
CA SER A 223 -2.47 11.49 11.03
C SER A 223 -2.28 10.71 12.33
N PRO A 224 -3.34 10.11 12.91
CA PRO A 224 -3.19 9.26 14.09
C PRO A 224 -2.29 8.05 13.81
N LEU A 225 -2.31 7.52 12.60
CA LEU A 225 -1.41 6.43 12.18
C LEU A 225 0.05 6.87 12.18
N ALA A 226 0.34 8.11 11.74
CA ALA A 226 1.68 8.66 11.78
C ALA A 226 2.18 8.83 13.22
N TYR A 227 1.31 9.26 14.14
CA TYR A 227 1.63 9.30 15.58
C TYR A 227 1.94 7.92 16.15
N CYS A 228 1.10 6.92 15.88
CA CYS A 228 1.34 5.54 16.34
C CYS A 228 2.69 5.02 15.85
N MET A 229 3.05 5.35 14.62
CA MET A 229 4.33 4.97 14.05
C MET A 229 5.50 5.74 14.67
N LEU A 230 5.33 7.03 14.96
CA LEU A 230 6.32 7.84 15.68
C LEU A 230 6.57 7.31 17.11
N ILE A 231 5.51 6.88 17.80
CA ILE A 231 5.59 6.20 19.11
C ILE A 231 6.47 4.94 19.00
N ARG A 232 6.23 4.08 18.01
CA ARG A 232 7.05 2.88 17.78
C ARG A 232 8.51 3.21 17.52
N TYR A 233 8.79 4.30 16.79
CA TYR A 233 10.16 4.74 16.54
C TYR A 233 10.83 5.28 17.81
N ALA A 234 10.09 6.00 18.66
CA ALA A 234 10.58 6.44 19.97
C ALA A 234 10.91 5.24 20.87
N CYS A 235 10.06 4.20 20.88
CA CYS A 235 10.31 2.96 21.63
C CYS A 235 11.57 2.24 21.15
N LYS A 236 11.78 2.15 19.84
CA LYS A 236 13.00 1.53 19.30
C LYS A 236 14.26 2.26 19.76
N ILE A 237 14.22 3.60 19.83
CA ILE A 237 15.36 4.38 20.36
C ILE A 237 15.57 4.09 21.85
N LEU A 238 14.49 3.98 22.63
CA LEU A 238 14.54 3.63 24.06
C LEU A 238 15.16 2.26 24.30
N ASP A 239 14.78 1.26 23.50
CA ASP A 239 15.30 -0.10 23.62
C ASP A 239 16.80 -0.22 23.29
N GLU A 240 17.31 0.71 22.47
CA GLU A 240 18.72 0.79 22.06
C GLU A 240 19.57 1.72 22.96
N ASP A 241 18.99 2.38 23.98
CA ASP A 241 19.69 3.37 24.83
C ASP A 241 19.74 3.00 26.32
N ASP A 242 20.96 2.98 26.89
CA ASP A 242 21.21 2.63 28.29
C ASP A 242 21.12 3.84 29.26
N GLY A 243 20.46 4.95 28.89
CA GLY A 243 20.00 5.93 29.90
C GLY A 243 20.03 7.43 29.56
N SER A 244 20.57 7.87 28.41
CA SER A 244 20.74 9.31 28.13
C SER A 244 19.51 9.97 27.49
N ALA A 245 18.83 9.27 26.58
CA ALA A 245 17.64 9.70 25.87
C ALA A 245 16.35 9.20 26.52
N SER A 246 16.46 8.39 27.60
CA SER A 246 15.32 7.68 28.17
C SER A 246 14.27 8.60 28.79
N ARG A 247 14.70 9.64 29.52
CA ARG A 247 13.75 10.56 30.17
C ARG A 247 13.00 11.47 29.18
N PRO A 248 13.65 12.16 28.23
CA PRO A 248 12.93 13.00 27.26
C PRO A 248 11.97 12.21 26.36
N LEU A 249 12.32 10.98 26.00
CA LEU A 249 11.44 10.12 25.20
C LEU A 249 10.25 9.61 26.02
N TYR A 250 10.44 9.28 27.30
CA TYR A 250 9.34 8.97 28.19
C TYR A 250 8.36 10.16 28.33
N GLU A 251 8.86 11.37 28.57
CA GLU A 251 8.00 12.57 28.67
C GLU A 251 7.22 12.84 27.39
N LEU A 252 7.83 12.53 26.24
CA LEU A 252 7.14 12.58 24.96
C LEU A 252 6.00 11.55 24.87
N LEU A 253 6.25 10.28 25.27
CA LEU A 253 5.21 9.24 25.31
C LEU A 253 4.07 9.62 26.26
N GLU A 254 4.39 10.14 27.44
CA GLU A 254 3.41 10.59 28.43
C GLU A 254 2.54 11.72 27.86
N SER A 255 3.13 12.64 27.10
CA SER A 255 2.38 13.73 26.45
C SER A 255 1.29 13.23 25.49
N TRP A 256 1.51 12.07 24.85
CA TRP A 256 0.57 11.47 23.90
C TRP A 256 -0.56 10.68 24.56
N LEU A 257 -0.50 10.42 25.87
CA LEU A 257 -1.64 9.88 26.64
C LEU A 257 -2.85 10.82 26.68
N ARG A 258 -2.64 12.11 26.37
CA ARG A 258 -3.69 13.13 26.31
C ARG A 258 -4.08 13.50 24.87
N HIS A 259 -3.67 12.69 23.90
CA HIS A 259 -3.96 12.96 22.50
C HIS A 259 -5.47 12.79 22.20
N LYS A 260 -6.00 13.59 21.28
CA LYS A 260 -7.43 13.60 20.89
C LYS A 260 -7.96 12.32 20.22
N HIS A 261 -7.08 11.35 19.95
CA HIS A 261 -7.42 10.14 19.21
C HIS A 261 -7.05 8.94 20.05
N ASP A 262 -8.02 8.10 20.39
CA ASP A 262 -7.86 6.96 21.29
C ASP A 262 -6.80 5.97 20.80
N MET A 263 -6.67 5.80 19.48
CA MET A 263 -5.62 4.97 18.89
C MET A 263 -4.21 5.42 19.31
N VAL A 264 -3.97 6.73 19.39
CA VAL A 264 -2.68 7.30 19.80
C VAL A 264 -2.49 7.15 21.31
N VAL A 265 -3.54 7.39 22.09
CA VAL A 265 -3.54 7.22 23.56
C VAL A 265 -3.23 5.77 23.93
N TYR A 266 -3.91 4.82 23.28
CA TYR A 266 -3.71 3.39 23.49
C TYR A 266 -2.30 2.95 23.10
N GLU A 267 -1.80 3.37 21.94
CA GLU A 267 -0.44 3.02 21.51
C GLU A 267 0.62 3.61 22.45
N ALA A 268 0.42 4.84 22.95
CA ALA A 268 1.30 5.47 23.93
C ALA A 268 1.27 4.74 25.29
N ALA A 269 0.07 4.36 25.77
CA ALA A 269 -0.08 3.59 27.00
C ALA A 269 0.62 2.22 26.88
N ARG A 270 0.39 1.50 25.77
CA ARG A 270 1.05 0.24 25.46
C ARG A 270 2.57 0.37 25.41
N ALA A 271 3.07 1.44 24.79
CA ALA A 271 4.49 1.75 24.73
C ALA A 271 5.10 1.94 26.12
N ILE A 272 4.48 2.77 26.98
CA ILE A 272 4.95 3.03 28.34
C ILE A 272 4.99 1.75 29.18
N CYS A 273 3.95 0.92 29.10
CA CYS A 273 3.89 -0.35 29.83
C CYS A 273 4.97 -1.36 29.43
N ASN A 274 5.58 -1.21 28.25
CA ASN A 274 6.62 -2.12 27.75
C ASN A 274 8.05 -1.59 27.96
N ILE A 275 8.23 -0.41 28.56
CA ILE A 275 9.57 0.12 28.87
C ILE A 275 10.21 -0.74 29.98
N LYS A 276 11.45 -1.16 29.75
CA LYS A 276 12.24 -1.94 30.74
C LYS A 276 12.52 -1.09 31.98
N ASP A 277 12.43 -1.71 33.15
CA ASP A 277 12.73 -1.10 34.46
C ASP A 277 11.95 0.19 34.76
N ILE A 278 10.74 0.33 34.21
CA ILE A 278 9.88 1.48 34.46
C ILE A 278 9.43 1.55 35.92
N SER A 279 9.48 2.74 36.51
CA SER A 279 9.01 2.96 37.88
C SER A 279 7.48 2.84 37.97
N THR A 280 6.97 2.41 39.13
CA THR A 280 5.51 2.36 39.38
C THR A 280 4.84 3.72 39.23
N LYS A 281 5.57 4.81 39.54
CA LYS A 281 5.12 6.19 39.38
C LYS A 281 4.95 6.57 37.90
N ASP A 282 5.90 6.17 37.06
CA ASP A 282 5.88 6.46 35.62
C ASP A 282 4.91 5.50 34.87
N LEU A 283 4.59 4.34 35.44
CA LEU A 283 3.59 3.42 34.89
C LEU A 283 2.15 3.89 35.13
N PHE A 284 1.88 4.55 36.27
CA PHE A 284 0.53 4.92 36.71
C PHE A 284 -0.28 5.75 35.69
N PRO A 285 0.28 6.76 35.00
CA PRO A 285 -0.45 7.53 33.99
C PRO A 285 -0.98 6.69 32.84
N ALA A 286 -0.22 5.69 32.38
CA ALA A 286 -0.61 4.81 31.29
C ALA A 286 -1.79 3.90 31.67
N VAL A 287 -1.75 3.35 32.89
CA VAL A 287 -2.79 2.44 33.40
C VAL A 287 -4.08 3.19 33.76
N SER A 288 -3.97 4.35 34.41
CA SER A 288 -5.12 5.17 34.81
C SER A 288 -5.77 5.96 33.66
N GLY A 289 -4.99 6.30 32.63
CA GLY A 289 -5.47 6.99 31.43
C GLY A 289 -6.27 6.08 30.49
N ALA A 290 -5.87 4.81 30.37
CA ALA A 290 -6.56 3.81 29.53
C ALA A 290 -7.94 3.38 30.07
N SER A 291 -8.26 3.73 31.32
CA SER A 291 -9.53 3.42 31.99
C SER A 291 -10.59 4.53 31.90
N ARG A 292 -10.39 5.57 31.06
CA ARG A 292 -11.43 6.58 30.82
C ARG A 292 -12.46 6.03 29.82
N PRO A 293 -13.76 5.99 30.18
CA PRO A 293 -14.84 5.51 29.31
C PRO A 293 -15.09 6.43 28.11
#